data_AF-A0A485BKG6-F1
#
_entry.id   AF-A0A485BKG6-F1
#
_cell.length_a   1.000
_cell.length_b   1.000
_cell.length_c   1.000
_cell.angle_alpha   90.00
_cell.angle_beta   90.00
_cell.angle_gamma   90.00
#
_symmetry.space_group_name_H-M   'P 1'
#
loop_
_entity.id
_entity.type
_entity.pdbx_description
1 polymer ?
#
loop_
_entity_poly.entity_id
_entity_poly.type
_entity_poly.pdbx_seq_one_letter_code
_entity_poly.pdbx_strand_id
1 'polypeptide(L)'
;MLWRTLPKRDEEKASEAARRYPSEPQENLLYFMEKNAPLLEPWQREILRIVRKVSQYFYPQKQTQVMNEGWATFWHYTILNHLYDEGKVTERFMLEFLHSHTNVVFQPPYNSPWYSGINPYALGFAMFQDIKRICQNPTEEDKYWFPDIAGSDWLTTLHFAMRDFKDESFISQFLSPKIMRDFRLFTVLDDDQHNYLEISAIHNEEGYREIRSQLSSQYNLSNLEPNIQVVERRPARRSLVDAALRTA
;
A
#
# COMPACT_ATOMS: atom_id res chain seq x y z
N MET A 1 -10.47 73.47 -28.74
CA MET A 1 -11.04 72.32 -28.01
C MET A 1 -10.59 71.06 -28.72
N LEU A 2 -9.51 70.46 -28.21
CA LEU A 2 -8.79 69.35 -28.81
C LEU A 2 -9.31 68.04 -28.21
N TRP A 3 -9.96 67.22 -29.03
CA TRP A 3 -10.33 65.85 -28.66
C TRP A 3 -9.08 64.97 -28.70
N ARG A 4 -8.59 64.56 -27.52
CA ARG A 4 -7.65 63.46 -27.34
C ARG A 4 -7.94 62.78 -26.00
N THR A 5 -8.85 61.81 -26.02
CA THR A 5 -8.92 60.79 -24.97
C THR A 5 -8.56 59.46 -25.61
N LEU A 6 -7.34 59.04 -25.29
CA LEU A 6 -6.76 57.73 -25.60
C LEU A 6 -7.66 56.60 -25.02
N PRO A 7 -7.75 55.43 -25.67
CA PRO A 7 -8.38 54.27 -25.06
C PRO A 7 -7.44 53.73 -23.98
N LYS A 8 -7.81 53.89 -22.70
CA LYS A 8 -7.29 53.04 -21.62
C LYS A 8 -8.46 52.22 -21.11
N ARG A 9 -8.70 51.06 -21.73
CA ARG A 9 -9.69 50.09 -21.22
C ARG A 9 -9.45 48.64 -21.64
N ASP A 10 -8.24 48.30 -22.07
CA ASP A 10 -7.86 46.91 -22.35
C ASP A 10 -6.79 46.34 -21.40
N GLU A 11 -6.11 47.17 -20.59
CA GLU A 11 -5.17 46.68 -19.57
C GLU A 11 -5.85 46.22 -18.26
N GLU A 12 -7.05 46.71 -17.95
CA GLU A 12 -7.77 46.28 -16.74
C GLU A 12 -8.47 44.92 -16.90
N LYS A 13 -8.74 44.46 -18.14
CA LYS A 13 -9.38 43.15 -18.37
C LYS A 13 -8.42 41.96 -18.30
N ALA A 14 -7.11 42.19 -18.36
CA ALA A 14 -6.10 41.14 -18.17
C ALA A 14 -5.78 40.85 -16.70
N SER A 15 -6.19 41.74 -15.77
CA SER A 15 -5.97 41.59 -14.32
C SER A 15 -7.07 40.77 -13.61
N GLU A 16 -8.16 40.49 -14.31
CA GLU A 16 -9.32 39.74 -13.80
C GLU A 16 -9.35 38.28 -14.27
N ALA A 17 -8.18 37.70 -14.58
CA ALA A 17 -8.02 36.26 -14.44
C ALA A 17 -8.23 35.96 -12.94
N ALA A 18 -9.47 35.64 -12.56
CA ALA A 18 -9.93 35.46 -11.19
C ALA A 18 -8.83 34.77 -10.38
N ARG A 19 -8.29 35.46 -9.36
CA ARG A 19 -7.24 34.89 -8.49
C ARG A 19 -7.73 33.54 -7.98
N ARG A 20 -7.19 32.48 -8.58
CA ARG A 20 -7.55 31.10 -8.27
C ARG A 20 -7.22 30.85 -6.81
N TYR A 21 -8.22 30.39 -6.06
CA TYR A 21 -8.03 29.97 -4.68
C TYR A 21 -8.42 28.50 -4.56
N PRO A 22 -7.56 27.64 -3.99
CA PRO A 22 -6.20 27.93 -3.50
C PRO A 22 -5.23 28.32 -4.63
N SER A 23 -4.14 29.02 -4.30
CA SER A 23 -3.13 29.45 -5.29
C SER A 23 -2.40 28.26 -5.91
N GLU A 24 -2.30 27.17 -5.15
CA GLU A 24 -1.80 25.86 -5.59
C GLU A 24 -2.84 24.78 -5.26
N PRO A 25 -2.96 23.72 -6.07
CA PRO A 25 -3.82 22.58 -5.77
C PRO A 25 -3.59 22.02 -4.36
N GLN A 26 -4.67 21.80 -3.60
CA GLN A 26 -4.59 21.27 -2.24
C GLN A 26 -5.07 19.82 -2.17
N GLU A 27 -4.15 18.90 -1.86
CA GLU A 27 -4.47 17.46 -1.69
C GLU A 27 -5.12 17.16 -0.34
N ASN A 28 -4.75 17.89 0.71
CA ASN A 28 -5.32 17.69 2.05
C ASN A 28 -6.74 18.29 2.14
N LEU A 29 -7.72 17.52 1.69
CA LEU A 29 -9.13 17.92 1.64
C LEU A 29 -9.69 18.32 3.01
N LEU A 30 -9.34 17.55 4.05
CA LEU A 30 -9.80 17.81 5.41
C LEU A 30 -9.25 19.15 5.94
N TYR A 31 -7.98 19.43 5.69
CA TYR A 31 -7.37 20.72 6.03
C TYR A 31 -8.04 21.86 5.26
N PHE A 32 -8.28 21.66 3.96
CA PHE A 32 -8.95 22.66 3.14
C PHE A 32 -10.34 23.00 3.70
N MET A 33 -11.16 22.00 4.00
CA MET A 33 -12.49 22.20 4.61
C MET A 33 -12.41 22.83 6.00
N GLU A 34 -11.48 22.38 6.86
CA GLU A 34 -11.24 22.91 8.20
C GLU A 34 -11.02 24.44 8.17
N LYS A 35 -10.30 24.95 7.17
CA LYS A 35 -9.99 26.38 7.03
C LYS A 35 -11.03 27.17 6.24
N ASN A 36 -11.59 26.58 5.19
CA ASN A 36 -12.29 27.34 4.17
C ASN A 36 -13.82 27.21 4.19
N ALA A 37 -14.37 26.16 4.80
CA ALA A 37 -15.82 25.96 4.84
C ALA A 37 -16.47 27.04 5.73
N PRO A 38 -17.36 27.89 5.19
CA PRO A 38 -17.92 29.01 5.93
C PRO A 38 -19.02 28.59 6.92
N LEU A 39 -19.67 27.45 6.68
CA LEU A 39 -20.81 26.96 7.45
C LEU A 39 -20.43 26.06 8.63
N LEU A 40 -19.13 25.75 8.82
CA LEU A 40 -18.69 24.87 9.90
C LEU A 40 -18.61 25.60 11.24
N GLU A 41 -19.36 25.09 12.22
CA GLU A 41 -19.28 25.47 13.62
C GLU A 41 -17.93 25.08 14.24
N PRO A 42 -17.49 25.72 15.33
CA PRO A 42 -16.18 25.45 15.94
C PRO A 42 -15.94 23.97 16.29
N TRP A 43 -16.93 23.26 16.83
CA TRP A 43 -16.79 21.84 17.19
C TRP A 43 -16.71 20.93 15.95
N GLN A 44 -17.38 21.28 14.85
CA GLN A 44 -17.29 20.53 13.59
C GLN A 44 -15.89 20.63 12.98
N ARG A 45 -15.27 21.82 13.07
CA ARG A 45 -13.86 22.01 12.67
C ARG A 45 -12.91 21.19 13.53
N GLU A 46 -13.21 21.07 14.83
CA GLU A 46 -12.42 20.24 15.72
C GLU A 46 -12.48 18.76 15.33
N ILE A 47 -13.67 18.25 14.97
CA ILE A 47 -13.80 16.88 14.45
C ILE A 47 -12.95 16.67 13.19
N LEU A 48 -13.04 17.58 12.20
CA LEU A 48 -12.20 17.49 11.00
C LEU A 48 -10.70 17.48 11.32
N ARG A 49 -10.28 18.30 12.30
CA ARG A 49 -8.90 18.37 12.76
C ARG A 49 -8.45 17.06 13.42
N ILE A 50 -9.29 16.47 14.27
CA ILE A 50 -9.02 15.18 14.92
C ILE A 50 -8.89 14.09 13.87
N VAL A 51 -9.87 13.95 12.97
CA VAL A 51 -9.84 12.94 11.90
C VAL A 51 -8.59 13.10 11.06
N ARG A 52 -8.26 14.33 10.62
CA ARG A 52 -7.05 14.60 9.83
C ARG A 52 -5.77 14.17 10.56
N LYS A 53 -5.62 14.53 11.84
CA LYS A 53 -4.44 14.16 12.63
C LYS A 53 -4.33 12.65 12.82
N VAL A 54 -5.45 11.99 13.09
CA VAL A 54 -5.51 10.53 13.27
C VAL A 54 -5.16 9.82 11.96
N SER A 55 -5.74 10.22 10.83
CA SER A 55 -5.42 9.66 9.52
C SER A 55 -3.95 9.85 9.15
N GLN A 56 -3.36 11.02 9.43
CA GLN A 56 -1.94 11.28 9.20
C GLN A 56 -1.04 10.42 10.10
N TYR A 57 -1.43 10.19 11.36
CA TYR A 57 -0.69 9.34 12.29
C TYR A 57 -0.64 7.88 11.80
N PHE A 58 -1.76 7.34 11.30
CA PHE A 58 -1.85 5.96 10.83
C PHE A 58 -1.42 5.75 9.37
N TYR A 59 -1.11 6.82 8.63
CA TYR A 59 -0.72 6.72 7.22
C TYR A 59 0.50 5.79 6.98
N PRO A 60 1.60 5.86 7.77
CA PRO A 60 2.73 4.95 7.58
C PRO A 60 2.39 3.47 7.83
N GLN A 61 1.42 3.19 8.71
CA GLN A 61 1.02 1.82 9.01
C GLN A 61 0.39 1.12 7.80
N LYS A 62 -0.29 1.88 6.93
CA LYS A 62 -0.85 1.34 5.68
C LYS A 62 0.21 0.85 4.69
N GLN A 63 1.45 1.35 4.78
CA GLN A 63 2.54 1.00 3.86
C GLN A 63 3.33 -0.22 4.32
N THR A 64 3.05 -0.74 5.52
CA THR A 64 3.82 -1.81 6.17
C THR A 64 2.91 -2.93 6.67
N GLN A 65 1.71 -3.07 6.13
CA GLN A 65 0.72 -4.05 6.58
C GLN A 65 1.24 -5.48 6.38
N VAL A 66 1.69 -5.85 5.18
CA VAL A 66 2.22 -7.20 4.91
C VAL A 66 3.41 -7.51 5.82
N MET A 67 4.33 -6.56 5.95
CA MET A 67 5.50 -6.71 6.81
C MET A 67 5.12 -6.85 8.29
N ASN A 68 4.26 -5.98 8.82
CA ASN A 68 3.89 -6.01 10.23
C ASN A 68 3.12 -7.30 10.59
N GLU A 69 2.13 -7.67 9.78
CA GLU A 69 1.33 -8.87 10.01
C GLU A 69 2.16 -10.15 9.83
N GLY A 70 3.04 -10.16 8.81
CA GLY A 70 4.02 -11.23 8.60
C GLY A 70 5.02 -11.35 9.75
N TRP A 71 5.52 -10.23 10.27
CA TRP A 71 6.50 -10.20 11.35
C TRP A 71 5.93 -10.77 12.64
N ALA A 72 4.71 -10.33 13.00
CA ALA A 72 4.00 -10.83 14.17
C ALA A 72 3.73 -12.33 14.06
N THR A 73 3.20 -12.80 12.93
CA THR A 73 2.91 -14.24 12.72
C THR A 73 4.17 -15.09 12.69
N PHE A 74 5.24 -14.61 12.06
CA PHE A 74 6.53 -15.29 12.01
C PHE A 74 7.12 -15.49 13.41
N TRP A 75 7.16 -14.44 14.24
CA TRP A 75 7.72 -14.54 15.60
C TRP A 75 6.83 -15.33 16.53
N HIS A 76 5.51 -15.17 16.46
CA HIS A 76 4.58 -16.01 17.22
C HIS A 76 4.80 -17.50 16.91
N TYR A 77 4.90 -17.85 15.63
CA TYR A 77 5.19 -19.22 15.22
C TYR A 77 6.57 -19.68 15.70
N THR A 78 7.61 -18.87 15.48
CA THR A 78 9.00 -19.25 15.80
C THR A 78 9.22 -19.44 17.30
N ILE A 79 8.72 -18.50 18.11
CA ILE A 79 8.89 -18.53 19.57
C ILE A 79 8.10 -19.70 20.17
N LEU A 80 6.86 -19.95 19.73
CA LEU A 80 6.06 -21.03 20.29
C LEU A 80 6.60 -22.42 19.94
N ASN A 81 7.09 -22.61 18.72
CA ASN A 81 7.79 -23.85 18.36
C ASN A 81 9.08 -24.02 19.17
N HIS A 82 9.86 -22.95 19.35
CA HIS A 82 11.07 -23.02 20.18
C HIS A 82 10.77 -23.37 21.65
N LEU A 83 9.73 -22.77 22.23
CA LEU A 83 9.28 -23.11 23.58
C LEU A 83 8.78 -24.56 23.68
N TYR A 84 8.20 -25.10 22.61
CA TYR A 84 7.79 -26.50 22.55
C TYR A 84 9.00 -27.43 22.51
N ASP A 85 10.01 -27.12 21.70
CA ASP A 85 11.26 -27.87 21.62
C ASP A 85 12.01 -27.89 22.96
N GLU A 86 11.93 -26.81 23.75
CA GLU A 86 12.46 -26.72 25.12
C GLU A 86 11.57 -27.38 26.18
N GLY A 87 10.41 -27.93 25.81
CA GLY A 87 9.45 -28.54 26.72
C GLY A 87 8.76 -27.56 27.68
N LYS A 88 8.73 -26.26 27.34
CA LYS A 88 8.07 -25.20 28.13
C LYS A 88 6.56 -25.11 27.89
N VAL A 89 6.08 -25.60 26.74
CA VAL A 89 4.66 -25.68 26.41
C VAL A 89 4.26 -27.12 26.09
N THR A 90 2.99 -27.44 26.32
CA THR A 90 2.47 -28.80 26.13
C THR A 90 2.01 -29.03 24.69
N GLU A 91 1.95 -30.29 24.26
CA GLU A 91 1.40 -30.68 22.97
C GLU A 91 -0.05 -30.18 22.78
N ARG A 92 -0.88 -30.26 23.83
CA ARG A 92 -2.26 -29.74 23.79
C ARG A 92 -2.29 -28.25 23.47
N PHE A 93 -1.43 -27.46 24.12
CA PHE A 93 -1.32 -26.03 23.84
C PHE A 93 -0.88 -25.78 22.39
N MET A 94 0.06 -26.57 21.88
CA MET A 94 0.51 -26.45 20.48
C MET A 94 -0.60 -26.78 19.48
N LEU A 95 -1.45 -27.76 19.73
CA LEU A 95 -2.60 -28.06 18.85
C LEU A 95 -3.59 -26.89 18.79
N GLU A 96 -3.90 -26.27 19.94
CA GLU A 96 -4.77 -25.09 20.00
C GLU A 96 -4.14 -23.90 19.26
N PHE A 97 -2.84 -23.68 19.44
CA PHE A 97 -2.08 -22.66 18.72
C PHE A 97 -2.09 -22.90 17.22
N LEU A 98 -1.75 -24.10 16.75
CA LEU A 98 -1.68 -24.42 15.32
C LEU A 98 -3.04 -24.25 14.65
N HIS A 99 -4.14 -24.61 15.34
CA HIS A 99 -5.49 -24.35 14.84
C HIS A 99 -5.74 -22.85 14.64
N SER A 100 -5.43 -22.03 15.64
CA SER A 100 -5.58 -20.57 15.56
C SER A 100 -4.69 -19.95 14.48
N HIS A 101 -3.41 -20.34 14.44
CA HIS A 101 -2.43 -19.84 13.47
C HIS A 101 -2.86 -20.16 12.04
N THR A 102 -3.28 -21.40 11.77
CA THR A 102 -3.73 -21.82 10.44
C THR A 102 -4.92 -20.99 9.97
N ASN A 103 -5.85 -20.66 10.85
CA ASN A 103 -6.99 -19.80 10.51
C ASN A 103 -6.55 -18.37 10.15
N VAL A 104 -5.54 -17.82 10.84
CA VAL A 104 -5.02 -16.47 10.57
C VAL A 104 -4.27 -16.40 9.23
N VAL A 105 -3.44 -17.40 8.93
CA VAL A 105 -2.63 -17.44 7.70
C VAL A 105 -3.34 -18.11 6.52
N PHE A 106 -4.64 -18.43 6.65
CA PHE A 106 -5.39 -19.06 5.58
C PHE A 106 -5.54 -18.11 4.38
N GLN A 107 -5.10 -18.54 3.20
CA GLN A 107 -5.32 -17.87 1.93
C GLN A 107 -6.37 -18.64 1.12
N PRO A 108 -7.59 -18.09 0.93
CA PRO A 108 -8.55 -18.67 0.01
C PRO A 108 -7.98 -18.74 -1.42
N PRO A 109 -8.28 -19.80 -2.19
CA PRO A 109 -7.92 -19.84 -3.60
C PRO A 109 -8.71 -18.78 -4.40
N TYR A 110 -8.17 -18.36 -5.55
CA TYR A 110 -8.76 -17.30 -6.38
C TYR A 110 -10.21 -17.55 -6.82
N ASN A 111 -10.62 -18.83 -6.90
CA ASN A 111 -11.96 -19.25 -7.30
C ASN A 111 -12.94 -19.42 -6.12
N SER A 112 -12.52 -19.07 -4.91
CA SER A 112 -13.38 -19.10 -3.72
C SER A 112 -14.31 -17.88 -3.70
N PRO A 113 -15.59 -18.02 -3.32
CA PRO A 113 -16.49 -16.88 -3.12
C PRO A 113 -16.04 -15.96 -1.96
N TRP A 114 -15.13 -16.43 -1.10
CA TRP A 114 -14.57 -15.68 0.02
C TRP A 114 -13.22 -15.03 -0.30
N TYR A 115 -12.75 -15.11 -1.55
CA TYR A 115 -11.52 -14.46 -1.96
C TYR A 115 -11.71 -12.94 -2.00
N SER A 116 -10.89 -12.21 -1.24
CA SER A 116 -10.93 -10.74 -1.17
C SER A 116 -9.54 -10.12 -1.40
N GLY A 117 -8.70 -10.79 -2.19
CA GLY A 117 -7.29 -10.44 -2.38
C GLY A 117 -6.34 -11.33 -1.58
N ILE A 118 -5.08 -10.91 -1.54
CA ILE A 118 -4.03 -11.65 -0.83
C ILE A 118 -4.07 -11.29 0.65
N ASN A 119 -4.15 -12.33 1.49
CA ASN A 119 -4.09 -12.21 2.93
C ASN A 119 -2.66 -11.77 3.34
N PRO A 120 -2.50 -10.58 3.96
CA PRO A 120 -1.19 -10.06 4.35
C PRO A 120 -0.48 -10.95 5.38
N TYR A 121 -1.24 -11.63 6.26
CA TYR A 121 -0.68 -12.60 7.20
C TYR A 121 -0.06 -13.78 6.47
N ALA A 122 -0.77 -14.32 5.48
CA ALA A 122 -0.31 -15.47 4.70
C ALA A 122 0.96 -15.13 3.90
N LEU A 123 0.91 -14.03 3.13
CA LEU A 123 2.04 -13.61 2.30
C LEU A 123 3.25 -13.23 3.13
N GLY A 124 3.08 -12.37 4.14
CA GLY A 124 4.16 -11.89 4.99
C GLY A 124 4.82 -13.03 5.76
N PHE A 125 4.04 -13.94 6.34
CA PHE A 125 4.56 -15.13 7.03
C PHE A 125 5.39 -16.00 6.08
N ALA A 126 4.86 -16.28 4.89
CA ALA A 126 5.53 -17.11 3.91
C ALA A 126 6.84 -16.48 3.43
N MET A 127 6.87 -15.17 3.18
CA MET A 127 8.09 -14.45 2.80
C MET A 127 9.15 -14.47 3.91
N PHE A 128 8.79 -14.22 5.17
CA PHE A 128 9.77 -14.27 6.27
C PHE A 128 10.29 -15.69 6.54
N GLN A 129 9.44 -16.71 6.46
CA GLN A 129 9.88 -18.11 6.49
C GLN A 129 10.83 -18.44 5.34
N ASP A 130 10.57 -17.90 4.16
CA ASP A 130 11.40 -18.16 2.99
C ASP A 130 12.76 -17.47 3.09
N ILE A 131 12.83 -16.23 3.59
CA ILE A 131 14.11 -15.56 3.89
C ILE A 131 14.94 -16.42 4.84
N LYS A 132 14.34 -16.91 5.94
CA LYS A 132 15.02 -17.80 6.87
C LYS A 132 15.51 -19.08 6.19
N ARG A 133 14.67 -19.70 5.36
CA ARG A 133 15.04 -20.89 4.59
C ARG A 133 16.19 -20.62 3.61
N ILE A 134 16.16 -19.52 2.86
CA ILE A 134 17.21 -19.13 1.90
C ILE A 134 18.55 -18.94 2.61
N CYS A 135 18.54 -18.29 3.78
CA CYS A 135 19.74 -18.11 4.58
C CYS A 135 20.30 -19.45 5.11
N GLN A 136 19.44 -20.38 5.55
CA GLN A 136 19.89 -21.62 6.18
C GLN A 136 20.17 -22.77 5.20
N ASN A 137 19.32 -22.95 4.20
CA ASN A 137 19.34 -24.06 3.24
C ASN A 137 19.00 -23.56 1.82
N PRO A 138 19.87 -22.77 1.18
CA PRO A 138 19.62 -22.21 -0.14
C PRO A 138 19.66 -23.30 -1.23
N THR A 139 18.71 -23.22 -2.16
CA THR A 139 18.74 -23.96 -3.43
C THR A 139 19.55 -23.20 -4.48
N GLU A 140 19.83 -23.83 -5.63
CA GLU A 140 20.50 -23.14 -6.75
C GLU A 140 19.65 -21.98 -7.31
N GLU A 141 18.32 -22.11 -7.31
CA GLU A 141 17.42 -21.01 -7.69
C GLU A 141 17.53 -19.84 -6.71
N ASP A 142 17.62 -20.12 -5.40
CA ASP A 142 17.77 -19.07 -4.39
C ASP A 142 19.11 -18.34 -4.51
N LYS A 143 20.20 -19.06 -4.82
CA LYS A 143 21.52 -18.45 -5.04
C LYS A 143 21.52 -17.53 -6.26
N TYR A 144 20.74 -17.87 -7.29
CA TYR A 144 20.59 -17.04 -8.48
C TYR A 144 19.76 -15.78 -8.20
N TRP A 145 18.62 -15.92 -7.49
CA TRP A 145 17.70 -14.81 -7.22
C TRP A 145 18.15 -13.91 -6.06
N PHE A 146 18.85 -14.48 -5.07
CA PHE A 146 19.20 -13.82 -3.82
C PHE A 146 20.67 -14.09 -3.43
N PRO A 147 21.64 -13.73 -4.28
CA PRO A 147 23.05 -14.03 -4.05
C PRO A 147 23.59 -13.43 -2.75
N ASP A 148 23.04 -12.28 -2.32
CA ASP A 148 23.52 -11.55 -1.14
C ASP A 148 23.07 -12.14 0.21
N ILE A 149 21.99 -12.94 0.22
CA ILE A 149 21.43 -13.52 1.45
C ILE A 149 21.48 -15.05 1.49
N ALA A 150 21.71 -15.70 0.35
CA ALA A 150 21.84 -17.15 0.31
C ALA A 150 23.04 -17.61 1.15
N GLY A 151 22.79 -18.36 2.22
CA GLY A 151 23.83 -18.80 3.16
C GLY A 151 24.28 -17.74 4.19
N SER A 152 23.60 -16.59 4.28
CA SER A 152 23.90 -15.56 5.28
C SER A 152 23.26 -15.87 6.66
N ASP A 153 23.51 -15.02 7.66
CA ASP A 153 22.77 -15.10 8.92
C ASP A 153 21.31 -14.65 8.73
N TRP A 154 20.37 -15.57 8.99
CA TRP A 154 18.94 -15.33 8.78
C TRP A 154 18.38 -14.23 9.68
N LEU A 155 18.85 -14.15 10.93
CA LEU A 155 18.32 -13.19 11.90
C LEU A 155 18.72 -11.76 11.54
N THR A 156 19.98 -11.57 11.16
CA THR A 156 20.49 -10.30 10.65
C THR A 156 19.74 -9.87 9.39
N THR A 157 19.51 -10.81 8.46
CA THR A 157 18.78 -10.54 7.21
C THR A 157 17.33 -10.14 7.48
N LEU A 158 16.64 -10.83 8.39
CA LEU A 158 15.28 -10.48 8.79
C LEU A 158 15.18 -9.10 9.43
N HIS A 159 16.11 -8.76 10.32
CA HIS A 159 16.14 -7.44 10.95
C HIS A 159 16.46 -6.32 9.95
N PHE A 160 17.33 -6.58 8.97
CA PHE A 160 17.59 -5.66 7.87
C PHE A 160 16.31 -5.42 7.05
N ALA A 161 15.64 -6.49 6.63
CA ALA A 161 14.37 -6.41 5.91
C ALA A 161 13.32 -5.59 6.68
N MET A 162 13.15 -5.86 7.97
CA MET A 162 12.14 -5.17 8.79
C MET A 162 12.46 -3.70 9.06
N ARG A 163 13.74 -3.32 9.12
CA ARG A 163 14.15 -1.95 9.45
C ARG A 163 14.09 -1.02 8.24
N ASP A 164 14.48 -1.52 7.07
CA ASP A 164 14.85 -0.66 5.94
C ASP A 164 13.83 -0.70 4.79
N PHE A 165 12.77 -1.51 4.89
CA PHE A 165 11.78 -1.70 3.84
C PHE A 165 10.35 -1.42 4.29
N LYS A 166 9.51 -1.08 3.30
CA LYS A 166 8.04 -1.07 3.33
C LYS A 166 7.47 -2.15 2.42
N ASP A 167 6.17 -2.44 2.47
CA ASP A 167 5.52 -3.57 1.78
C ASP A 167 5.90 -3.67 0.29
N GLU A 168 5.72 -2.59 -0.47
CA GLU A 168 6.11 -2.50 -1.90
C GLU A 168 7.55 -2.96 -2.11
N SER A 169 8.50 -2.36 -1.37
CA SER A 169 9.91 -2.64 -1.52
C SER A 169 10.30 -4.02 -1.01
N PHE A 170 9.66 -4.49 0.08
CA PHE A 170 9.86 -5.82 0.64
C PHE A 170 9.47 -6.90 -0.36
N ILE A 171 8.30 -6.76 -0.99
CA ILE A 171 7.85 -7.64 -2.07
C ILE A 171 8.80 -7.59 -3.26
N SER A 172 9.20 -6.38 -3.69
CA SER A 172 10.10 -6.22 -4.83
C SER A 172 11.46 -6.90 -4.63
N GLN A 173 11.98 -6.91 -3.40
CA GLN A 173 13.32 -7.39 -3.10
C GLN A 173 13.36 -8.84 -2.62
N PHE A 174 12.33 -9.31 -1.89
CA PHE A 174 12.40 -10.60 -1.18
C PHE A 174 11.35 -11.63 -1.64
N LEU A 175 10.41 -11.29 -2.54
CA LEU A 175 9.48 -12.29 -3.05
C LEU A 175 10.21 -13.26 -3.99
N SER A 176 10.27 -14.53 -3.59
CA SER A 176 10.96 -15.59 -4.33
C SER A 176 10.07 -16.29 -5.35
N PRO A 177 10.66 -16.86 -6.43
CA PRO A 177 9.93 -17.73 -7.36
C PRO A 177 9.22 -18.90 -6.66
N LYS A 178 9.82 -19.44 -5.60
CA LYS A 178 9.23 -20.51 -4.79
C LYS A 178 7.89 -20.06 -4.20
N ILE A 179 7.85 -18.90 -3.54
CA ILE A 179 6.62 -18.38 -2.94
C ILE A 179 5.59 -18.04 -4.02
N MET A 180 6.02 -17.47 -5.15
CA MET A 180 5.12 -17.20 -6.28
C MET A 180 4.47 -18.49 -6.82
N ARG A 181 5.19 -19.62 -6.83
CA ARG A 181 4.63 -20.94 -7.18
C ARG A 181 3.71 -21.50 -6.10
N ASP A 182 4.11 -21.43 -4.83
CA ASP A 182 3.32 -21.95 -3.71
C ASP A 182 1.94 -21.26 -3.62
N PHE A 183 1.92 -19.93 -3.83
CA PHE A 183 0.70 -19.12 -3.88
C PHE A 183 -0.02 -19.19 -5.22
N ARG A 184 0.59 -19.84 -6.24
CA ARG A 184 0.09 -19.91 -7.62
C ARG A 184 -0.26 -18.53 -8.17
N LEU A 185 0.61 -17.55 -7.94
CA LEU A 185 0.42 -16.18 -8.42
C LEU A 185 0.47 -16.13 -9.95
N PHE A 186 -0.42 -15.35 -10.55
CA PHE A 186 -0.45 -15.06 -11.98
C PHE A 186 -0.95 -13.62 -12.16
N THR A 187 -0.57 -13.00 -13.27
CA THR A 187 -1.09 -11.68 -13.67
C THR A 187 -2.18 -11.85 -14.71
N VAL A 188 -3.22 -11.04 -14.60
CA VAL A 188 -4.26 -10.93 -15.63
C VAL A 188 -4.15 -9.53 -16.22
N LEU A 189 -3.98 -9.46 -17.54
CA LEU A 189 -4.22 -8.24 -18.29
C LEU A 189 -5.68 -8.25 -18.72
N ASP A 190 -6.42 -7.28 -18.20
CA ASP A 190 -7.77 -6.94 -18.65
C ASP A 190 -7.63 -5.70 -19.54
N ASP A 191 -7.77 -5.89 -20.84
CA ASP A 191 -7.75 -4.82 -21.84
C ASP A 191 -9.18 -4.62 -22.32
N ASP A 192 -9.75 -3.46 -22.02
CA ASP A 192 -11.11 -3.04 -22.41
C ASP A 192 -11.39 -3.16 -23.92
N GLN A 193 -10.34 -3.25 -24.76
CA GLN A 193 -10.47 -3.45 -26.20
C GLN A 193 -10.66 -4.92 -26.62
N HIS A 194 -10.42 -5.88 -25.71
CA HIS A 194 -10.44 -7.30 -25.98
C HIS A 194 -11.53 -8.01 -25.14
N ASN A 195 -12.29 -8.90 -25.77
CA ASN A 195 -13.35 -9.68 -25.08
C ASN A 195 -12.81 -10.92 -24.34
N TYR A 196 -11.51 -10.96 -24.05
CA TYR A 196 -10.86 -12.05 -23.33
C TYR A 196 -9.87 -11.49 -22.32
N LEU A 197 -9.70 -12.20 -21.21
CA LEU A 197 -8.66 -11.93 -20.23
C LEU A 197 -7.38 -12.64 -20.66
N GLU A 198 -6.27 -11.91 -20.74
CA GLU A 198 -4.96 -12.48 -21.08
C GLU A 198 -4.17 -12.80 -19.80
N ILE A 199 -3.70 -14.05 -19.67
CA ILE A 199 -2.76 -14.42 -18.62
C ILE A 199 -1.36 -14.05 -19.13
N SER A 200 -0.87 -12.88 -18.71
CA SER A 200 0.34 -12.29 -19.30
C SER A 200 1.64 -12.87 -18.76
N ALA A 201 1.67 -13.27 -17.49
CA ALA A 201 2.83 -13.89 -16.86
C ALA A 201 2.47 -15.21 -16.19
N ILE A 202 3.23 -16.24 -16.53
CA ILE A 202 3.18 -17.58 -15.93
C ILE A 202 4.51 -17.88 -15.23
N HIS A 203 4.59 -18.98 -14.48
CA HIS A 203 5.72 -19.41 -13.63
C HIS A 203 7.02 -19.78 -14.39
N ASN A 204 7.52 -18.89 -15.27
CA ASN A 204 8.83 -18.92 -15.92
C ASN A 204 9.69 -17.72 -15.47
N GLU A 205 10.98 -17.68 -15.84
CA GLU A 205 11.94 -16.65 -15.34
C GLU A 205 11.47 -15.21 -15.58
N GLU A 206 11.04 -14.88 -16.81
CA GLU A 206 10.51 -13.55 -17.13
C GLU A 206 9.20 -13.25 -16.38
N GLY A 207 8.32 -14.24 -16.28
CA GLY A 207 7.05 -14.11 -15.61
C GLY A 207 7.16 -13.93 -14.10
N TYR A 208 8.16 -14.52 -13.42
CA TYR A 208 8.41 -14.24 -12.01
C TYR A 208 8.78 -12.77 -11.76
N ARG A 209 9.57 -12.17 -12.66
CA ARG A 209 9.94 -10.75 -12.53
C ARG A 209 8.73 -9.86 -12.71
N GLU A 210 7.88 -10.18 -13.68
CA GLU A 210 6.65 -9.44 -13.94
C GLU A 210 5.65 -9.59 -12.78
N ILE A 211 5.38 -10.82 -12.32
CA ILE A 211 4.51 -11.08 -11.16
C ILE A 211 5.00 -10.29 -9.93
N ARG A 212 6.31 -10.30 -9.67
CA ARG A 212 6.89 -9.56 -8.54
C ARG A 212 6.74 -8.05 -8.70
N SER A 213 6.95 -7.53 -9.91
CA SER A 213 6.78 -6.10 -10.22
C SER A 213 5.32 -5.66 -10.05
N GLN A 214 4.39 -6.42 -10.62
CA GLN A 214 2.95 -6.14 -10.55
C GLN A 214 2.41 -6.29 -9.13
N LEU A 215 2.86 -7.29 -8.38
CA LEU A 215 2.44 -7.42 -6.99
C LEU A 215 2.99 -6.27 -6.14
N SER A 216 4.26 -5.92 -6.33
CA SER A 216 4.87 -4.78 -5.63
C SER A 216 4.11 -3.47 -5.91
N SER A 217 3.72 -3.23 -7.18
CA SER A 217 2.97 -2.03 -7.58
C SER A 217 1.57 -1.95 -6.95
N GLN A 218 0.92 -3.09 -6.69
CA GLN A 218 -0.35 -3.16 -5.97
C GLN A 218 -0.23 -2.73 -4.50
N TYR A 219 0.94 -2.89 -3.88
CA TYR A 219 1.20 -2.42 -2.52
C TYR A 219 1.81 -1.01 -2.47
N ASN A 220 2.02 -0.37 -3.61
CA ASN A 220 2.41 1.04 -3.65
C ASN A 220 1.19 1.92 -3.38
N LEU A 221 1.20 2.59 -2.21
CA LEU A 221 0.09 3.41 -1.75
C LEU A 221 -0.30 4.52 -2.74
N SER A 222 0.67 5.05 -3.49
CA SER A 222 0.43 6.08 -4.51
C SER A 222 -0.40 5.58 -5.70
N ASN A 223 -0.42 4.26 -5.95
CA ASN A 223 -1.26 3.65 -6.98
C ASN A 223 -2.66 3.29 -6.45
N LEU A 224 -2.79 3.10 -5.14
CA LEU A 224 -4.05 2.71 -4.50
C LEU A 224 -4.94 3.90 -4.16
N GLU A 225 -4.35 5.02 -3.72
CA GLU A 225 -5.10 6.19 -3.30
C GLU A 225 -5.30 7.16 -4.48
N PRO A 226 -6.55 7.51 -4.82
CA PRO A 226 -6.80 8.45 -5.90
C PRO A 226 -6.24 9.81 -5.53
N ASN A 227 -5.47 10.42 -6.45
CA ASN A 227 -4.96 11.77 -6.25
C ASN A 227 -6.08 12.78 -6.50
N ILE A 228 -6.75 13.20 -5.43
CA ILE A 228 -7.83 14.19 -5.47
C ILE A 228 -7.32 15.51 -4.92
N GLN A 229 -7.35 16.55 -5.76
CA GLN A 229 -6.88 17.88 -5.39
C GLN A 229 -7.99 18.92 -5.54
N VAL A 230 -8.10 19.83 -4.57
CA VAL A 230 -8.91 21.04 -4.71
C VAL A 230 -8.13 22.04 -5.55
N VAL A 231 -8.61 22.30 -6.76
CA VAL A 231 -7.91 23.18 -7.70
C VAL A 231 -8.56 24.56 -7.80
N GLU A 232 -9.87 24.69 -7.52
CA GLU A 232 -10.56 25.97 -7.59
C GLU A 232 -11.75 25.96 -6.65
N ARG A 233 -11.97 27.05 -5.91
CA ARG A 233 -13.16 27.28 -5.11
C ARG A 233 -13.99 28.39 -5.74
N ARG A 234 -15.25 28.09 -6.05
CA ARG A 234 -16.21 29.12 -6.49
C ARG A 234 -16.88 29.77 -5.28
N PRO A 235 -17.10 31.10 -5.29
CA PRO A 235 -17.84 31.79 -4.25
C PRO A 235 -19.35 31.52 -4.41
N ALA A 236 -19.86 30.39 -3.91
CA ALA A 236 -21.29 30.10 -3.86
C ALA A 236 -21.82 30.19 -2.41
N ARG A 237 -23.06 30.70 -2.25
CA ARG A 237 -23.62 31.14 -0.96
C ARG A 237 -24.12 30.03 -0.01
N ARG A 238 -24.14 28.73 -0.38
CA ARG A 238 -24.82 27.68 0.43
C ARG A 238 -24.26 26.25 0.40
N SER A 239 -23.13 25.94 -0.22
CA SER A 239 -22.55 24.58 -0.15
C SER A 239 -21.35 24.55 0.81
N LEU A 240 -21.05 23.36 1.36
CA LEU A 240 -19.93 23.17 2.29
C LEU A 240 -18.60 23.55 1.64
N VAL A 241 -18.43 23.25 0.34
CA VAL A 241 -17.42 23.82 -0.59
C VAL A 241 -17.87 23.55 -2.04
N ASP A 242 -18.10 24.55 -2.88
CA ASP A 242 -18.13 24.37 -4.36
C ASP A 242 -16.68 24.39 -4.85
N ALA A 243 -16.03 23.23 -4.80
CA ALA A 243 -14.66 23.04 -5.27
C ALA A 243 -14.64 22.22 -6.56
N ALA A 244 -13.86 22.67 -7.55
CA ALA A 244 -13.46 21.81 -8.64
C ALA A 244 -12.42 20.81 -8.11
N LEU A 245 -12.73 19.52 -8.25
CA LEU A 245 -11.82 18.42 -7.97
C LEU A 245 -11.15 17.97 -9.27
N ARG A 246 -9.85 17.72 -9.22
CA ARG A 246 -9.13 17.02 -10.29
C ARG A 246 -8.68 15.67 -9.75
N THR A 247 -8.95 14.62 -10.52
CA THR A 247 -8.31 13.31 -10.40
C THR A 247 -7.14 13.28 -11.38
N ALA A 248 -5.94 12.97 -10.90
CA ALA A 248 -4.77 12.73 -11.75
C ALA A 248 -4.65 11.24 -12.08
#